data_AF-A0AA38P802-F1
#
_entry.id   AF-A0AA38P802-F1
#
_cell.length_a   1.000
_cell.length_b   1.000
_cell.length_c   1.000
_cell.angle_alpha   90.00
_cell.angle_beta   90.00
_cell.angle_gamma   90.00
#
_symmetry.space_group_name_H-M   'P 1'
#
loop_
_entity.id
_entity.type
_entity.pdbx_description
1 polymer ?
#
loop_
_entity_poly.entity_id
_entity_poly.type
_entity_poly.pdbx_seq_one_letter_code
_entity_poly.pdbx_strand_id
1 'polypeptide(L)'
;MSAIPESSEEVLKLQAEQKKLEEILEGINYSDRYTDDTFEYRHVILPKRLLKYIPEEFWDQSTGAMRLLADEEWRSLGIKQSLGWEHYEVHVPEPHVLLFRRPKGYVPPPPPPQPAFRAKDARRK
;
A
#
# COMPACT_ATOMS: atom_id res chain seq x y z
N MET A 1 -14.28 2.82 -26.07
CA MET A 1 -13.14 2.93 -27.01
C MET A 1 -11.89 3.03 -26.16
N SER A 2 -11.27 1.89 -25.81
CA SER A 2 -9.97 1.88 -25.13
C SER A 2 -8.91 1.72 -26.21
N ALA A 3 -8.01 2.68 -26.32
CA ALA A 3 -6.90 2.64 -27.26
C ALA A 3 -6.01 1.44 -26.94
N ILE A 4 -5.87 0.54 -27.92
CA ILE A 4 -4.88 -0.55 -27.90
C ILE A 4 -3.53 0.13 -28.18
N PRO A 5 -2.49 -0.03 -27.34
CA PRO A 5 -1.17 0.51 -27.67
C PRO A 5 -0.60 -0.24 -28.88
N GLU A 6 -0.59 0.40 -30.05
CA GLU A 6 -0.23 -0.19 -31.35
C GLU A 6 1.27 -0.11 -31.69
N SER A 7 2.12 0.50 -30.86
CA SER A 7 3.58 0.55 -31.09
C SER A 7 4.37 -0.30 -30.09
N SER A 8 5.21 -1.21 -30.59
CA SER A 8 6.11 -2.05 -29.79
C SER A 8 7.05 -1.23 -28.89
N GLU A 9 7.41 -0.02 -29.29
CA GLU A 9 8.27 0.88 -28.51
C GLU A 9 7.56 1.45 -27.28
N GLU A 10 6.26 1.77 -27.40
CA GLU A 10 5.47 2.27 -26.27
C GLU A 10 5.27 1.18 -25.22
N VAL A 11 5.04 -0.06 -25.66
CA VAL A 11 4.95 -1.23 -24.76
C VAL A 11 6.27 -1.44 -24.02
N LEU A 12 7.41 -1.38 -24.71
CA LEU A 12 8.73 -1.50 -24.06
C LEU A 12 9.00 -0.37 -23.06
N LYS A 13 8.57 0.86 -23.38
CA LYS A 13 8.74 2.02 -22.49
C LYS A 13 7.89 1.88 -21.22
N LEU A 14 6.62 1.45 -21.36
CA LEU A 14 5.74 1.16 -20.22
C LEU A 14 6.29 0.02 -19.36
N GLN A 15 6.81 -1.04 -19.97
CA GLN A 15 7.46 -2.15 -19.26
C GLN A 15 8.69 -1.68 -18.49
N ALA A 16 9.52 -0.82 -19.08
CA ALA A 16 10.69 -0.26 -18.42
C ALA A 16 10.30 0.64 -17.22
N GLU A 17 9.23 1.43 -17.37
CA GLU A 17 8.71 2.28 -16.29
C GLU A 17 8.09 1.45 -15.16
N GLN A 18 7.33 0.40 -15.49
CA GLN A 18 6.81 -0.56 -14.51
C GLN A 18 7.93 -1.23 -13.74
N LYS A 19 8.94 -1.77 -14.43
CA LYS A 19 10.09 -2.40 -13.77
C LYS A 19 10.84 -1.43 -12.85
N LYS A 20 11.01 -0.19 -13.29
CA LYS A 20 11.64 0.86 -12.47
C LYS A 20 10.80 1.19 -11.24
N LEU A 21 9.48 1.21 -11.36
CA LEU A 21 8.59 1.42 -10.22
C LEU A 21 8.68 0.24 -9.23
N GLU A 22 8.69 -1.00 -9.73
CA GLU A 22 8.86 -2.20 -8.89
C GLU A 22 10.18 -2.16 -8.11
N GLU A 23 11.30 -1.82 -8.76
CA GLU A 23 12.60 -1.64 -8.10
C GLU A 23 12.57 -0.54 -7.02
N ILE A 24 11.80 0.54 -7.25
CA ILE A 24 11.59 1.58 -6.24
C ILE A 24 10.77 1.01 -5.07
N LEU A 25 9.70 0.26 -5.33
CA LEU A 25 8.85 -0.34 -4.30
C LEU A 25 9.60 -1.37 -3.44
N GLU A 26 10.55 -2.10 -4.02
CA GLU A 26 11.44 -3.00 -3.25
C GLU A 26 12.32 -2.25 -2.25
N GLY A 27 12.58 -0.96 -2.49
CA GLY A 27 13.32 -0.09 -1.57
C GLY A 27 12.51 0.40 -0.36
N ILE A 28 11.23 0.01 -0.22
CA ILE A 28 10.42 0.37 0.96
C ILE A 28 10.98 -0.36 2.19
N ASN A 29 11.41 0.41 3.18
CA ASN A 29 11.97 -0.13 4.41
C ASN A 29 10.94 -0.15 5.54
N TYR A 30 10.84 -1.28 6.24
CA TYR A 30 9.92 -1.48 7.36
C TYR A 30 10.71 -1.56 8.65
N SER A 31 10.37 -0.74 9.65
CA SER A 31 11.03 -0.83 10.95
C SER A 31 10.62 -2.08 11.72
N ASP A 32 11.42 -2.40 12.74
CA ASP A 32 10.98 -3.29 13.81
C ASP A 32 9.73 -2.75 14.49
N ARG A 33 8.95 -3.68 15.06
CA ARG A 33 7.72 -3.36 15.78
C ARG A 33 8.07 -3.08 17.23
N TYR A 34 7.55 -1.98 17.75
CA TYR A 34 7.67 -1.60 19.16
C TYR A 34 6.27 -1.44 19.74
N THR A 35 6.11 -1.69 21.02
CA THR A 35 4.77 -1.72 21.64
C THR A 35 4.76 -0.95 22.94
N ASP A 36 3.64 -0.30 23.23
CA ASP A 36 3.31 0.18 24.58
C ASP A 36 2.21 -0.69 25.20
N ASP A 37 1.49 -0.20 26.22
CA ASP A 37 0.43 -0.94 26.89
C ASP A 37 -0.83 -1.17 26.01
N THR A 38 -1.06 -0.34 25.00
CA THR A 38 -2.34 -0.30 24.24
C THR A 38 -2.16 -0.63 22.74
N PHE A 39 -1.05 -0.21 22.15
CA PHE A 39 -0.77 -0.25 20.72
C PHE A 39 0.59 -0.90 20.41
N GLU A 40 0.67 -1.40 19.18
CA GLU A 40 1.88 -1.79 18.48
C GLU A 40 2.15 -0.75 17.39
N TYR A 41 3.40 -0.37 17.25
CA TYR A 41 3.86 0.71 16.39
C TYR A 41 4.94 0.20 15.44
N ARG A 42 5.01 0.85 14.28
CA ARG A 42 6.05 0.66 13.27
C ARG A 42 6.12 1.93 12.42
N HIS A 43 7.30 2.24 11.92
CA HIS A 43 7.44 3.23 10.86
C HIS A 43 7.83 2.56 9.53
N VAL A 44 7.34 3.13 8.44
CA VAL A 44 7.69 2.71 7.07
C VAL A 44 8.40 3.88 6.41
N ILE A 45 9.57 3.60 5.85
CA ILE A 45 10.39 4.60 5.16
C ILE A 45 10.26 4.34 3.67
N LEU A 46 9.63 5.27 2.97
CA LEU A 46 9.53 5.25 1.52
C LEU A 46 10.83 5.71 0.87
N PRO A 47 11.23 5.10 -0.25
CA PRO A 47 12.32 5.62 -1.06
C PRO A 47 11.98 7.02 -1.56
N LYS A 48 12.93 7.96 -1.45
CA LYS A 48 12.74 9.36 -1.90
C LYS A 48 12.33 9.48 -3.37
N ARG A 49 12.67 8.48 -4.20
CA ARG A 49 12.26 8.41 -5.60
C ARG A 49 10.76 8.14 -5.77
N LEU A 50 10.16 7.39 -4.84
CA LEU A 50 8.73 7.07 -4.85
C LEU A 50 7.86 8.30 -4.61
N LEU A 51 8.34 9.26 -3.80
CA LEU A 51 7.60 10.48 -3.48
C LEU A 51 7.15 11.27 -4.71
N LYS A 52 7.92 11.20 -5.81
CA LYS A 52 7.60 11.88 -7.08
C LYS A 52 6.44 11.25 -7.84
N TYR A 53 6.10 10.00 -7.52
CA TYR A 53 5.00 9.25 -8.12
C TYR A 53 3.73 9.30 -7.27
N ILE A 54 3.81 9.88 -6.06
CA ILE A 54 2.66 10.03 -5.17
C ILE A 54 1.77 11.17 -5.69
N PRO A 55 0.45 10.92 -5.88
CA PRO A 55 -0.49 11.96 -6.29
C PRO A 55 -0.49 13.18 -5.36
N GLU A 56 -0.63 14.38 -5.92
CA GLU A 56 -0.66 15.64 -5.15
C GLU A 56 -1.76 15.67 -4.07
N GLU A 57 -2.85 14.93 -4.26
CA GLU A 57 -3.95 14.79 -3.29
C GLU A 57 -3.55 14.07 -1.98
N PHE A 58 -2.44 13.34 -1.97
CA PHE A 58 -1.90 12.71 -0.76
C PHE A 58 -0.95 13.65 -0.01
N TRP A 59 -0.66 14.81 -0.58
CA TRP A 59 0.16 15.84 0.04
C TRP A 59 -0.73 16.92 0.63
N ASP A 60 -0.42 17.29 1.87
CA ASP A 60 -0.99 18.47 2.50
C ASP A 60 -0.23 19.71 2.01
N GLN A 61 -0.92 20.55 1.24
CA GLN A 61 -0.37 21.77 0.64
C GLN A 61 0.06 22.81 1.67
N SER A 62 -0.44 22.72 2.92
CA SER A 62 -0.11 23.67 3.97
C SER A 62 1.19 23.30 4.71
N THR A 63 1.44 22.00 4.90
CA THR A 63 2.59 21.50 5.67
C THR A 63 3.71 20.96 4.78
N GLY A 64 3.43 20.68 3.50
CA GLY A 64 4.38 20.03 2.59
C GLY A 64 4.64 18.56 2.94
N ALA A 65 3.87 18.00 3.87
CA ALA A 65 3.96 16.63 4.32
C ALA A 65 2.82 15.78 3.75
N MET A 66 2.91 14.46 3.92
CA MET A 66 1.85 13.56 3.49
C MET A 66 0.65 13.72 4.43
N ARG A 67 -0.58 13.72 3.92
CA ARG A 67 -1.76 13.69 4.80
C ARG A 67 -1.91 12.31 5.48
N LEU A 68 -2.84 12.21 6.43
CA LEU A 68 -3.24 10.90 6.93
C LEU A 68 -3.88 10.08 5.80
N LEU A 69 -3.41 8.84 5.66
CA LEU A 69 -3.77 7.95 4.57
C LEU A 69 -4.63 6.81 5.11
N ALA A 70 -5.74 6.55 4.44
CA ALA A 70 -6.57 5.40 4.72
C ALA A 70 -5.89 4.08 4.30
N ASP A 71 -6.42 2.97 4.81
CA ASP A 71 -5.91 1.61 4.56
C ASP A 71 -5.71 1.29 3.07
N GLU A 72 -6.68 1.67 2.23
CA GLU A 72 -6.62 1.46 0.79
C GLU A 72 -5.56 2.36 0.13
N GLU A 73 -5.42 3.60 0.59
CA GLU A 73 -4.54 4.61 -0.01
C GLU A 73 -3.06 4.26 0.17
N TRP A 74 -2.65 3.93 1.40
CA TRP A 74 -1.26 3.54 1.63
C TRP A 74 -0.93 2.17 1.02
N ARG A 75 -1.92 1.27 0.86
CA ARG A 75 -1.74 0.01 0.11
C ARG A 75 -1.52 0.27 -1.38
N SER A 76 -2.21 1.24 -1.97
CA SER A 76 -1.99 1.66 -3.36
C SER A 76 -0.60 2.24 -3.61
N LEU A 77 0.07 2.77 -2.59
CA LEU A 77 1.49 3.19 -2.65
C LEU A 77 2.48 2.01 -2.66
N GLY A 78 2.00 0.77 -2.54
CA GLY A 78 2.81 -0.44 -2.52
C GLY A 78 3.33 -0.83 -1.14
N ILE A 79 2.90 -0.16 -0.07
CA ILE A 79 3.19 -0.57 1.31
C ILE A 79 2.42 -1.87 1.60
N LYS A 80 3.14 -2.91 2.02
CA LYS A 80 2.59 -4.24 2.28
C LYS A 80 2.80 -4.60 3.75
N GLN A 81 1.71 -4.57 4.51
CA GLN A 81 1.69 -4.98 5.92
C GLN A 81 0.38 -5.70 6.27
N SER A 82 0.36 -6.37 7.43
CA SER A 82 -0.79 -7.11 7.93
C SER A 82 -2.03 -6.22 8.11
N LEU A 83 -3.18 -6.81 8.39
CA LEU A 83 -4.39 -6.06 8.72
C LEU A 83 -4.27 -5.34 10.08
N GLY A 84 -5.02 -4.25 10.22
CA GLY A 84 -5.18 -3.49 11.47
C GLY A 84 -4.17 -2.36 11.70
N TRP A 85 -3.27 -2.09 10.75
CA TRP A 85 -2.37 -0.95 10.83
C TRP A 85 -3.05 0.33 10.35
N GLU A 86 -2.96 1.38 11.16
CA GLU A 86 -3.51 2.70 10.89
C GLU A 86 -2.37 3.72 10.80
N HIS A 87 -2.34 4.52 9.72
CA HIS A 87 -1.45 5.67 9.61
C HIS A 87 -2.00 6.76 10.56
N TYR A 88 -1.32 7.01 11.67
CA TYR A 88 -1.88 7.82 12.76
C TYR A 88 -1.29 9.22 12.88
N GLU A 89 -0.06 9.42 12.40
CA GLU A 89 0.64 10.69 12.55
C GLU A 89 1.57 10.96 11.36
N VAL A 90 1.66 12.24 11.00
CA VAL A 90 2.46 12.73 9.89
C VAL A 90 3.76 13.29 10.43
N HIS A 91 4.88 12.80 9.90
CA HIS A 91 6.19 13.31 10.27
C HIS A 91 6.65 14.42 9.30
N VAL A 92 6.36 15.67 9.65
CA VAL A 92 6.67 16.86 8.81
C VAL A 92 8.14 16.98 8.39
N PRO A 93 9.16 16.76 9.26
CA PRO A 93 10.56 16.91 8.86
C PRO A 93 11.01 15.88 7.80
N GLU A 94 10.44 14.69 7.84
CA GLU A 94 10.77 13.59 6.93
C GLU A 94 9.49 13.00 6.33
N PRO A 95 8.96 13.59 5.24
CA PRO A 95 7.67 13.19 4.66
C PRO A 95 7.69 11.79 4.03
N HIS A 96 8.86 11.17 3.94
CA HIS A 96 9.02 9.79 3.49
C HIS A 96 8.87 8.78 4.61
N VAL A 97 8.70 9.22 5.85
CA VAL A 97 8.49 8.36 7.01
C VAL A 97 7.02 8.38 7.38
N LEU A 98 6.36 7.22 7.26
CA LEU A 98 4.97 7.04 7.67
C LEU A 98 4.90 6.29 8.99
N LEU A 99 4.09 6.80 9.93
CA LEU A 99 3.95 6.26 11.27
C LEU A 99 2.66 5.43 11.39
N PHE A 100 2.81 4.14 11.63
CA PHE A 100 1.69 3.23 11.78
C PHE A 100 1.52 2.77 13.24
N ARG A 101 0.26 2.62 13.65
CA ARG A 101 -0.12 1.98 14.91
C ARG A 101 -1.17 0.90 14.69
N ARG A 102 -1.24 -0.08 15.57
CA ARG A 102 -2.22 -1.16 15.56
C ARG A 102 -2.60 -1.52 17.00
N PRO A 103 -3.89 -1.70 17.34
CA PRO A 103 -4.28 -2.20 18.66
C PRO A 103 -3.71 -3.60 18.93
N LYS A 104 -3.15 -3.85 20.13
CA LYS A 104 -2.59 -5.18 20.48
C LYS A 104 -3.60 -6.32 20.38
N GLY A 105 -4.87 -6.03 20.67
CA GLY A 105 -5.98 -6.98 20.60
C GLY A 105 -6.68 -7.05 19.24
N TYR A 106 -6.05 -6.58 18.16
CA TYR A 106 -6.70 -6.55 16.84
C TYR A 106 -7.06 -7.97 16.37
N VAL A 107 -8.37 -8.22 16.26
CA VAL A 107 -8.93 -9.42 15.65
C VAL A 107 -9.38 -9.04 14.23
N PRO A 108 -8.83 -9.67 13.17
CA PRO A 108 -9.28 -9.39 11.83
C PRO A 108 -10.77 -9.77 11.69
N PRO A 109 -11.57 -8.99 10.95
CA PRO A 109 -12.96 -9.35 10.71
C PRO A 109 -13.03 -10.73 10.04
N PRO A 110 -14.06 -11.53 10.33
CA PRO A 110 -14.24 -12.82 9.68
C PRO A 110 -14.29 -12.62 8.16
N PRO A 111 -13.69 -13.54 7.38
CA PRO A 111 -13.77 -13.44 5.93
C PRO A 111 -15.24 -13.41 5.49
N PRO A 112 -15.56 -12.68 4.40
CA PRO A 112 -16.91 -12.70 3.86
C PRO A 112 -17.32 -14.14 3.57
N PRO A 113 -18.61 -14.50 3.74
CA PRO A 113 -19.08 -15.84 3.44
C PRO A 113 -18.75 -16.16 1.99
N GLN A 114 -17.80 -17.09 1.80
CA GLN A 114 -17.43 -17.53 0.46
C GLN A 114 -18.67 -18.21 -0.15
N PRO A 115 -19.07 -17.87 -1.39
CA PRO A 115 -20.14 -18.60 -2.05
C PRO A 115 -19.73 -20.06 -2.10
N ALA A 116 -20.54 -20.93 -1.48
CA ALA A 116 -20.29 -22.35 -1.52
C ALA A 116 -20.26 -22.78 -2.99
N PHE A 117 -19.08 -23.17 -3.50
CA PHE A 117 -18.98 -23.83 -4.79
C PHE A 117 -19.80 -25.10 -4.71
N ARG A 118 -21.03 -25.02 -5.23
CA ARG A 118 -21.98 -26.13 -5.25
C ARG A 118 -21.48 -27.07 -6.33
N ALA A 119 -20.62 -28.02 -5.94
CA ALA A 119 -20.19 -29.12 -6.79
C ALA A 119 -21.44 -29.94 -7.18
N LYS A 120 -22.06 -29.57 -8.28
CA LYS A 120 -23.06 -30.35 -8.99
C LYS A 120 -22.49 -30.64 -10.38
N ASP A 121 -22.73 -31.87 -10.82
CA ASP A 121 -22.34 -32.43 -12.11
C ASP A 121 -20.91 -33.01 -12.21
N ALA A 122 -20.59 -33.91 -11.27
CA ALA A 122 -19.61 -34.98 -11.50
C ALA A 122 -20.21 -36.35 -11.20
N ARG A 123 -21.42 -36.62 -11.70
CA ARG A 123 -21.94 -38.00 -11.82
C ARG A 123 -23.10 -38.10 -12.81
N ARG A 124 -22.80 -38.25 -14.08
CA ARG A 124 -23.66 -39.05 -14.96
C ARG A 124 -22.78 -39.94 -15.83
N LYS A 125 -22.86 -41.22 -15.45
CA LYS A 125 -22.49 -42.40 -16.22
C LYS A 125 -23.34 -42.47 -17.48
#